data_AF-A0A969AL40-F1
#
_entry.id   AF-A0A969AL40-F1
#
_cell.length_a   1.000
_cell.length_b   1.000
_cell.length_c   1.000
_cell.angle_alpha   90.00
_cell.angle_beta   90.00
_cell.angle_gamma   90.00
#
_symmetry.space_group_name_H-M   'P 1'
#
loop_
_entity.id
_entity.type
_entity.pdbx_description
1 polymer ?
#
loop_
_entity_poly.entity_id
_entity_poly.type
_entity_poly.pdbx_seq_one_letter_code
_entity_poly.pdbx_strand_id
1 'polypeptide(L)'
;MSRGGFWGCFVSTFATIFLAELGDKTQVTTLLISAQSGQPWVVFLGAGTALIATSLLGVLLGRWLAQRLSARTLDIAAGVMLLAITAWLLWDIVAL
;
A
#
# COMPACT_ATOMS: atom_id res chain seq x y z
N MET A 1 -14.90 -15.51 13.93
CA MET A 1 -13.57 -15.01 13.51
C MET A 1 -12.52 -15.92 14.14
N SER A 2 -11.84 -16.71 13.32
CA SER A 2 -10.93 -17.77 13.77
C SER A 2 -9.88 -17.21 14.73
N ARG A 3 -9.58 -17.94 15.81
CA ARG A 3 -8.38 -17.74 16.65
C ARG A 3 -7.15 -18.08 15.81
N GLY A 4 -6.84 -17.26 14.82
CA GLY A 4 -5.58 -17.34 14.11
C GLY A 4 -4.48 -16.95 15.09
N GLY A 5 -3.57 -17.88 15.39
CA GLY A 5 -2.34 -17.51 16.09
C GLY A 5 -1.62 -16.38 15.35
N PHE A 6 -0.71 -15.68 16.03
CA PHE A 6 0.10 -14.59 15.46
C PHE A 6 0.60 -14.89 14.03
N TRP A 7 1.09 -16.11 13.82
CA TRP A 7 1.57 -16.62 12.53
C TRP A 7 0.51 -16.63 11.42
N GLY A 8 -0.74 -16.97 11.75
CA GLY A 8 -1.84 -16.98 10.77
C GLY A 8 -2.17 -15.57 10.28
N CYS A 9 -2.24 -14.60 11.20
CA CYS A 9 -2.45 -13.19 10.85
C CYS A 9 -1.27 -12.63 10.05
N PHE A 10 -0.04 -12.92 10.48
CA PHE A 10 1.17 -12.48 9.78
C PHE A 10 1.21 -12.99 8.33
N VAL A 11 1.02 -14.30 8.13
CA VAL A 11 1.07 -14.90 6.78
C VAL A 11 -0.06 -14.37 5.90
N SER A 12 -1.29 -14.24 6.44
CA SER A 12 -2.39 -13.70 5.64
C SER A 12 -2.14 -12.25 5.22
N THR A 13 -1.73 -11.39 6.15
CA THR A 13 -1.48 -9.98 5.86
C THR A 13 -0.29 -9.82 4.92
N PHE A 14 0.79 -10.57 5.15
CA PHE A 14 1.95 -10.57 4.26
C PHE A 14 1.56 -11.00 2.85
N ALA A 15 0.86 -12.13 2.69
CA ALA A 15 0.46 -12.62 1.38
C ALA A 15 -0.48 -11.65 0.65
N THR A 16 -1.47 -11.08 1.35
CA THR A 16 -2.40 -10.10 0.77
C THR A 16 -1.67 -8.83 0.31
N ILE A 17 -0.83 -8.24 1.16
CA ILE A 17 -0.09 -7.02 0.80
C ILE A 17 0.94 -7.33 -0.29
N PHE A 18 1.66 -8.43 -0.19
CA PHE A 18 2.64 -8.83 -1.20
C PHE A 18 1.99 -8.96 -2.58
N LEU A 19 0.87 -9.68 -2.69
CA LEU A 19 0.14 -9.82 -3.95
C LEU A 19 -0.44 -8.49 -4.44
N ALA A 20 -0.88 -7.61 -3.54
CA ALA A 20 -1.40 -6.29 -3.91
C ALA A 20 -0.32 -5.34 -4.44
N GLU A 21 0.91 -5.47 -3.93
CA GLU A 21 2.05 -4.60 -4.29
C GLU A 21 2.90 -5.17 -5.44
N LEU A 22 2.68 -6.42 -5.85
CA LEU A 22 3.45 -7.06 -6.93
C LEU A 22 3.22 -6.35 -8.27
N GLY A 23 4.31 -5.90 -8.88
CA GLY A 23 4.26 -5.23 -10.19
C GLY A 23 3.81 -3.77 -10.14
N ASP A 24 3.76 -3.16 -8.95
CA ASP A 24 3.49 -1.72 -8.85
C ASP A 24 4.61 -0.87 -9.48
N LYS A 25 4.25 0.34 -9.90
CA LYS A 25 5.14 1.34 -10.49
C LYS A 25 6.35 1.62 -9.61
N THR A 26 6.19 1.59 -8.28
CA THR A 26 7.30 1.77 -7.34
C THR A 26 8.40 0.71 -7.50
N GLN A 27 8.05 -0.54 -7.86
CA GLN A 27 9.03 -1.60 -8.10
C GLN A 27 9.84 -1.33 -9.37
N VAL A 28 9.18 -0.90 -10.46
CA VAL A 28 9.86 -0.52 -11.71
C VAL A 28 10.80 0.67 -11.46
N THR A 29 10.35 1.70 -10.73
CA THR A 29 11.19 2.84 -10.36
C THR A 29 12.39 2.40 -9.52
N THR A 30 12.20 1.52 -8.55
CA THR A 30 13.30 1.00 -7.70
C THR A 30 14.32 0.23 -8.54
N LEU A 31 13.87 -0.60 -9.47
CA LEU A 31 14.73 -1.33 -10.40
C LEU A 31 15.54 -0.37 -11.30
N LEU A 32 14.90 0.67 -11.83
CA LEU A 32 15.57 1.68 -12.66
C LEU A 32 16.63 2.46 -11.86
N ILE A 33 16.30 2.88 -10.64
CA ILE A 33 17.25 3.59 -9.76
C ILE A 33 18.42 2.66 -9.38
N SER A 34 18.14 1.38 -9.11
CA SER A 34 19.18 0.37 -8.86
C SER A 34 20.09 0.18 -10.06
N ALA A 35 19.53 0.14 -11.27
CA ALA A 35 20.30 -0.01 -12.51
C ALA A 35 21.16 1.23 -12.83
N GLN A 36 20.63 2.43 -12.59
CA GLN A 36 21.34 3.69 -12.86
C GLN A 36 22.42 4.02 -11.83
N SER A 37 22.18 3.74 -10.55
CA SER A 37 23.12 4.08 -9.47
C SER A 37 24.31 3.13 -9.36
N GLY A 38 24.20 1.90 -9.88
CA GLY A 38 25.19 0.84 -9.69
C GLY A 38 25.35 0.39 -8.23
N GLN A 39 24.47 0.82 -7.32
CA GLN A 39 24.54 0.56 -5.87
C GLN A 39 23.27 -0.15 -5.39
N PRO A 40 23.07 -1.43 -5.75
CA PRO A 40 21.81 -2.14 -5.50
C PRO A 40 21.46 -2.25 -4.02
N TRP A 41 22.46 -2.40 -3.13
CA TRP A 41 22.24 -2.50 -1.69
C TRP A 41 21.73 -1.21 -1.06
N VAL A 42 22.23 -0.05 -1.51
CA VAL A 42 21.78 1.25 -1.00
C VAL A 42 20.33 1.50 -1.43
N VAL A 43 20.01 1.19 -2.68
CA VAL A 43 18.65 1.32 -3.22
C VAL A 43 17.70 0.35 -2.51
N PHE A 44 18.11 -0.89 -2.29
CA PHE A 44 17.33 -1.87 -1.54
C PHE A 44 17.02 -1.39 -0.12
N LEU A 45 18.01 -0.89 0.62
CA LEU A 45 17.81 -0.37 1.96
C LEU A 45 16.93 0.88 1.94
N GLY A 46 17.13 1.80 0.99
CA GLY A 46 16.33 3.01 0.84
C GLY A 46 14.85 2.69 0.55
N ALA A 47 14.58 1.88 -0.47
CA ALA A 47 13.23 1.47 -0.84
C ALA A 47 12.57 0.61 0.23
N GLY A 48 13.32 -0.32 0.84
CA GLY A 48 12.83 -1.19 1.91
C GLY A 48 12.47 -0.40 3.18
N THR A 49 13.32 0.53 3.60
CA THR A 49 13.01 1.41 4.75
C THR A 49 11.83 2.34 4.46
N ALA A 50 11.74 2.88 3.25
CA ALA A 50 10.59 3.67 2.81
C ALA A 50 9.29 2.85 2.89
N LEU A 51 9.27 1.62 2.35
CA LEU A 51 8.11 0.73 2.39
C LEU A 51 7.69 0.41 3.83
N ILE A 52 8.65 0.09 4.71
CA ILE A 52 8.36 -0.18 6.13
C ILE A 52 7.78 1.06 6.80
N ALA A 53 8.36 2.23 6.55
CA ALA A 53 7.93 3.48 7.17
C ALA A 53 6.52 3.87 6.71
N THR A 54 6.23 3.84 5.41
CA THR A 54 4.91 4.16 4.87
C THR A 54 3.85 3.16 5.33
N SER A 55 4.18 1.86 5.34
CA SER A 55 3.27 0.83 5.85
C SER A 55 2.97 1.02 7.33
N LEU A 56 3.98 1.32 8.15
CA LEU A 56 3.81 1.57 9.58
C LEU A 56 2.91 2.78 9.82
N LEU A 57 3.14 3.89 9.10
CA LEU A 57 2.29 5.08 9.17
C LEU A 57 0.84 4.75 8.76
N GLY A 58 0.67 4.00 7.67
CA GLY A 58 -0.64 3.55 7.20
C GLY A 58 -1.40 2.73 8.25
N VAL A 59 -0.73 1.78 8.89
CA VAL A 59 -1.33 0.94 9.95
C VAL A 59 -1.66 1.77 11.19
N LEU A 60 -0.78 2.67 11.62
CA LEU A 60 -1.02 3.54 12.78
C LEU A 60 -2.22 4.47 12.55
N LEU A 61 -2.29 5.13 11.38
CA LEU A 61 -3.40 5.98 10.99
C LEU A 61 -4.69 5.18 10.83
N GLY A 62 -4.63 4.02 10.18
CA GLY A 62 -5.77 3.13 10.01
C GLY A 62 -6.33 2.65 11.34
N ARG A 63 -5.45 2.26 12.29
CA ARG A 63 -5.85 1.89 13.65
C ARG A 63 -6.48 3.05 14.39
N TRP A 64 -5.91 4.25 14.30
CA TRP A 64 -6.47 5.45 14.91
C TRP A 64 -7.85 5.81 14.36
N LEU A 65 -8.05 5.70 13.04
CA LEU A 65 -9.34 5.90 12.39
C LEU A 65 -10.36 4.84 12.81
N ALA A 66 -9.96 3.56 12.85
CA ALA A 66 -10.83 2.45 13.27
C ALA A 66 -11.30 2.54 14.73
N GLN A 67 -10.60 3.29 15.58
CA GLN A 67 -11.04 3.57 16.96
C GLN A 67 -12.06 4.69 17.05
N ARG A 68 -12.15 5.57 16.04
CA ARG A 68 -13.01 6.75 16.05
C ARG A 68 -14.24 6.63 15.16
N LEU A 69 -14.17 5.80 14.12
CA LEU A 69 -15.20 5.67 13.11
C LEU A 69 -15.77 4.24 13.08
N SER A 70 -17.03 4.11 12.69
CA SER A 70 -17.64 2.79 12.48
C SER A 70 -17.02 2.11 11.25
N ALA A 71 -16.95 0.77 11.26
CA ALA A 71 -16.44 -0.01 10.13
C ALA A 71 -17.19 0.33 8.82
N ARG A 72 -18.51 0.49 8.90
CA ARG A 72 -19.34 0.87 7.74
C ARG A 72 -18.94 2.23 7.16
N THR A 73 -18.59 3.20 8.00
CA THR A 73 -18.12 4.52 7.54
C THR A 73 -16.80 4.40 6.80
N LEU A 74 -15.87 3.59 7.31
CA LEU A 74 -14.57 3.37 6.68
C LEU A 74 -14.70 2.67 5.32
N ASP A 75 -15.53 1.63 5.24
CA ASP A 75 -15.75 0.88 3.99
C ASP A 75 -16.37 1.77 2.91
N ILE A 76 -17.40 2.56 3.27
CA ILE A 76 -18.04 3.50 2.34
C ILE A 76 -17.05 4.60 1.93
N ALA A 77 -16.29 5.15 2.86
CA ALA A 77 -15.32 6.20 2.56
C ALA A 77 -14.21 5.70 1.62
N ALA A 78 -13.68 4.49 1.85
CA ALA A 78 -12.69 3.87 0.99
C ALA A 78 -13.24 3.64 -0.43
N GLY A 79 -14.47 3.10 -0.54
CA GLY A 79 -15.13 2.91 -1.83
C GLY A 79 -15.39 4.21 -2.59
N VAL A 80 -15.88 5.25 -1.90
CA VAL A 80 -16.12 6.57 -2.50
C VAL A 80 -14.81 7.21 -2.96
N MET A 81 -13.76 7.15 -2.14
CA MET A 81 -12.44 7.68 -2.50
C MET A 81 -11.88 6.95 -3.73
N LEU A 82 -12.03 5.62 -3.80
CA LEU A 82 -11.60 4.83 -4.96
C LEU A 82 -12.34 5.28 -6.23
N LEU A 83 -13.68 5.37 -6.18
CA LEU A 83 -14.49 5.81 -7.33
C LEU A 83 -14.16 7.24 -7.76
N ALA A 84 -13.91 8.14 -6.81
CA ALA A 84 -13.53 9.52 -7.10
C ALA A 84 -12.17 9.59 -7.81
N ILE A 85 -11.17 8.86 -7.33
CA ILE A 85 -9.84 8.78 -7.97
C ILE A 85 -9.97 8.16 -9.37
N THR A 86 -10.75 7.09 -9.52
CA THR A 86 -10.99 6.46 -10.82
C THR A 86 -11.66 7.42 -11.81
N ALA A 87 -12.71 8.13 -11.38
CA ALA A 87 -13.40 9.10 -12.22
C ALA A 87 -12.47 10.25 -12.64
N TRP A 88 -11.65 10.75 -11.71
CA TRP A 88 -10.68 11.79 -11.99
C TRP A 88 -9.63 11.33 -13.02
N LEU A 89 -9.08 10.13 -12.83
CA LEU A 89 -8.05 9.59 -13.72
C LEU A 89 -8.61 9.26 -15.11
N LEU A 90 -9.87 8.81 -15.20
CA LEU A 90 -10.56 8.63 -16.48
C LEU A 90 -10.81 9.95 -17.20
N TRP A 91 -11.19 11.00 -16.46
CA TRP A 91 -11.37 12.33 -17.03
C TRP A 91 -10.06 12.85 -17.63
N ASP A 92 -8.94 12.72 -16.91
CA ASP A 92 -7.62 13.13 -17.40
C ASP A 92 -7.26 12.39 -18.69
N ILE A 93 -7.57 11.09 -18.82
CA ILE A 93 -7.32 10.32 -20.04
C ILE A 93 -8.18 10.79 -21.22
N VAL A 94 -9.46 11.15 -20.99
CA VAL A 94 -10.40 11.55 -22.05
C VAL A 94 -10.20 13.01 -22.48
N ALA A 95 -9.71 13.86 -21.58
CA ALA A 95 -9.46 15.28 -21.85
C ALA A 95 -8.10 15.56 -22.53
N LEU A 96 -7.25 14.53 -22.67
CA LEU A 96 -6.00 14.54 -23.44
C LEU A 96 -6.27 14.33 -24.95
#